data_AF-A0A4U9IKP3-F1
#
_entry.id   AF-A0A4U9IKP3-F1
#
_cell.length_a   1.000
_cell.length_b   1.000
_cell.length_c   1.000
_cell.angle_alpha   90.00
_cell.angle_beta   90.00
_cell.angle_gamma   90.00
#
_symmetry.space_group_name_H-M   'P 1'
#
loop_
_entity.id
_entity.type
_entity.pdbx_description
1 polymer ?
#
loop_
_entity_poly.entity_id
_entity_poly.type
_entity_poly.pdbx_seq_one_letter_code
_entity_poly.pdbx_strand_id
1 'polypeptide(L)'
;MAFTPFSPRQPVASARLPLTLMTLDDWALATVVGVDSEKYLQGQVTADVSQMTEHQHLLAAHCDPKGKMWSNLRIFRRQDGFALIERRSLRDAQLTELKKYAVFSKVTIAADDELVLLGVAGFQGARSLEKPVQRPS
;
A
#
# COMPACT_ATOMS: atom_id res chain seq x y z
N MET A 1 -5.58 6.56 -14.17
CA MET A 1 -5.94 5.31 -13.47
C MET A 1 -6.34 4.29 -14.51
N ALA A 2 -5.84 3.06 -14.39
CA ALA A 2 -6.08 1.98 -15.36
C ALA A 2 -7.46 1.31 -15.22
N PHE A 3 -8.26 1.66 -14.20
CA PHE A 3 -9.52 1.01 -13.85
C PHE A 3 -10.60 2.03 -13.50
N THR A 4 -11.85 1.78 -13.89
CA THR A 4 -13.00 2.64 -13.57
C THR A 4 -13.53 2.30 -12.17
N PRO A 5 -13.61 3.28 -11.24
CA PRO A 5 -14.15 3.06 -9.89
C PRO A 5 -15.56 2.47 -9.92
N PHE A 6 -15.87 1.57 -8.99
CA PHE A 6 -17.25 1.11 -8.81
C PHE A 6 -18.12 2.21 -8.21
N SER A 7 -19.41 2.23 -8.60
CA SER A 7 -20.36 3.17 -7.99
C SER A 7 -20.51 2.91 -6.49
N PRO A 8 -20.50 3.96 -5.65
CA PRO A 8 -20.58 3.80 -4.21
C PRO A 8 -21.91 3.15 -3.80
N ARG A 9 -21.82 2.22 -2.86
CA ARG A 9 -22.97 1.60 -2.18
C ARG A 9 -22.85 1.85 -0.69
N GLN A 10 -23.98 1.85 0.03
CA GLN A 10 -23.96 2.04 1.48
C GLN A 10 -23.14 0.90 2.15
N PRO A 11 -22.12 1.23 2.96
CA PRO A 11 -21.35 0.21 3.67
C PRO A 11 -22.24 -0.56 4.65
N VAL A 12 -21.99 -1.86 4.77
CA VAL A 12 -22.63 -2.73 5.75
C VAL A 12 -21.59 -3.31 6.71
N ALA A 13 -21.98 -3.61 7.95
CA ALA A 13 -21.10 -4.20 8.94
C ALA A 13 -20.57 -5.58 8.46
N SER A 14 -19.34 -5.93 8.86
CA SER A 14 -18.67 -7.16 8.44
C SER A 14 -19.50 -8.43 8.67
N ALA A 15 -20.25 -8.48 9.77
CA ALA A 15 -21.12 -9.60 10.13
C ALA A 15 -22.26 -9.88 9.13
N ARG A 16 -22.60 -8.90 8.28
CA ARG A 16 -23.67 -8.97 7.27
C ARG A 16 -23.19 -8.65 5.87
N LEU A 17 -21.87 -8.58 5.67
CA LEU A 17 -21.29 -8.19 4.38
C LEU A 17 -21.43 -9.35 3.38
N PRO A 18 -22.20 -9.20 2.29
CA PRO A 18 -22.22 -10.19 1.23
C PRO A 18 -20.84 -10.25 0.55
N LEU A 19 -20.60 -11.26 -0.28
CA LEU A 19 -19.40 -11.30 -1.11
C LEU A 19 -19.29 -10.00 -1.93
N THR A 20 -18.26 -9.20 -1.64
CA THR A 20 -18.12 -7.85 -2.18
C THR A 20 -16.71 -7.67 -2.73
N LEU A 21 -16.63 -7.27 -4.00
CA LEU A 21 -15.43 -6.73 -4.62
C LEU A 21 -15.48 -5.20 -4.56
N MET A 22 -14.38 -4.57 -4.17
CA MET A 22 -14.29 -3.13 -3.94
C MET A 22 -13.12 -2.57 -4.72
N THR A 23 -13.30 -1.40 -5.34
CA THR A 23 -12.19 -0.55 -5.77
C THR A 23 -11.72 0.26 -4.57
N LEU A 24 -10.40 0.33 -4.36
CA LEU A 24 -9.81 1.07 -3.26
C LEU A 24 -9.24 2.41 -3.76
N ASP A 25 -10.10 3.22 -4.41
CA ASP A 25 -9.69 4.43 -5.12
C ASP A 25 -9.13 5.52 -4.19
N ASP A 26 -9.58 5.56 -2.94
CA ASP A 26 -9.06 6.45 -1.89
C ASP A 26 -7.71 6.01 -1.33
N TRP A 27 -7.20 4.86 -1.77
CA TRP A 27 -5.87 4.37 -1.47
C TRP A 27 -4.98 4.51 -2.70
N ALA A 28 -3.69 4.61 -2.46
CA ALA A 28 -2.69 4.69 -3.51
C ALA A 28 -1.48 3.82 -3.17
N LEU A 29 -0.78 3.39 -4.22
CA LEU A 29 0.43 2.62 -4.13
C LEU A 29 1.64 3.50 -4.43
N ALA A 30 2.72 3.25 -3.73
CA ALA A 30 4.05 3.75 -4.03
C ALA A 30 5.08 2.62 -3.91
N THR A 31 6.22 2.78 -4.55
CA THR A 31 7.32 1.81 -4.55
C THR A 31 8.62 2.47 -4.13
N VAL A 32 9.44 1.71 -3.40
CA VAL A 32 10.82 2.06 -3.02
C VAL A 32 11.72 0.93 -3.51
N VAL A 33 12.50 1.16 -4.55
CA VAL A 33 13.27 0.12 -5.26
C VAL A 33 14.74 0.52 -5.39
N GLY A 34 15.66 -0.44 -5.27
CA GLY A 34 17.10 -0.21 -5.37
C GLY A 34 17.88 -0.87 -4.24
N VAL A 35 19.20 -0.96 -4.40
CA VAL A 35 20.08 -1.74 -3.52
C VAL A 35 20.08 -1.26 -2.07
N ASP A 36 19.77 0.02 -1.82
CA ASP A 36 19.71 0.59 -0.48
C ASP A 36 18.29 0.63 0.11
N SER A 37 17.28 0.03 -0.54
CA SER A 37 15.86 0.20 -0.17
C SER A 37 15.56 -0.20 1.27
N GLU A 38 16.10 -1.33 1.72
CA GLU A 38 15.88 -1.82 3.08
C GLU A 38 16.54 -0.91 4.11
N LYS A 39 17.83 -0.63 3.92
CA LYS A 39 18.60 0.27 4.81
C LYS A 39 17.95 1.66 4.88
N TYR A 40 17.49 2.17 3.75
CA TYR A 40 16.82 3.45 3.67
C TYR A 40 15.52 3.44 4.46
N LEU A 41 14.62 2.51 4.14
CA LEU A 41 13.28 2.46 4.70
C LEU A 41 13.30 2.17 6.21
N GLN A 42 14.22 1.32 6.68
CA GLN A 42 14.45 1.05 8.11
C GLN A 42 14.70 2.32 8.93
N GLY A 43 15.34 3.34 8.34
CA GLY A 43 15.61 4.61 9.00
C GLY A 43 14.46 5.63 8.91
N GLN A 44 13.40 5.34 8.14
CA GLN A 44 12.30 6.28 7.89
C GLN A 44 10.99 5.85 8.58
N VAL A 45 10.81 4.57 8.87
CA VAL A 45 9.53 4.04 9.38
C VAL A 45 9.66 3.46 10.77
N THR A 46 8.55 3.40 11.51
CA THR A 46 8.55 2.89 12.89
C THR A 46 8.61 1.37 13.00
N ALA A 47 8.37 0.64 11.91
CA ALA A 47 8.39 -0.82 11.88
C ALA A 47 9.77 -1.34 11.47
N ASP A 48 10.20 -2.47 12.03
CA ASP A 48 11.44 -3.13 11.63
C ASP A 48 11.23 -3.88 10.31
N VAL A 49 11.56 -3.22 9.19
CA VAL A 49 11.43 -3.80 7.84
C VAL A 49 12.55 -4.78 7.51
N SER A 50 13.67 -4.76 8.25
CA SER A 50 14.77 -5.72 8.08
C SER A 50 14.36 -7.15 8.45
N GLN A 51 13.42 -7.30 9.40
CA GLN A 51 12.87 -8.60 9.79
C GLN A 51 11.68 -9.05 8.96
N MET A 52 11.21 -8.22 8.02
CA MET A 52 10.02 -8.53 7.23
C MET A 52 10.35 -9.53 6.12
N THR A 53 9.61 -10.64 6.09
CA THR A 53 9.73 -11.67 5.04
C THR A 53 8.87 -11.32 3.82
N GLU A 54 9.07 -12.06 2.71
CA GLU A 54 8.29 -11.89 1.47
C GLU A 54 6.79 -12.22 1.62
N HIS A 55 6.41 -12.90 2.71
CA HIS A 55 5.03 -13.33 2.98
C HIS A 55 4.34 -12.45 4.03
N GLN A 56 4.96 -11.32 4.39
CA GLN A 56 4.47 -10.43 5.42
C GLN A 56 4.13 -9.05 4.86
N HIS A 57 3.18 -8.42 5.53
CA HIS A 57 2.95 -7.00 5.42
C HIS A 57 2.88 -6.39 6.81
N LEU A 58 3.39 -5.17 6.97
CA LEU A 58 3.40 -4.45 8.25
C LEU A 58 2.65 -3.14 8.11
N LEU A 59 1.97 -2.71 9.17
CA LEU A 59 1.47 -1.34 9.27
C LEU A 59 2.50 -0.52 10.04
N ALA A 60 3.09 0.47 9.38
CA ALA A 60 4.12 1.34 9.94
C ALA A 60 3.68 2.81 9.89
N ALA A 61 4.32 3.65 10.71
CA ALA A 61 4.21 5.10 10.59
C ALA A 61 5.50 5.67 9.97
N HIS A 62 5.37 6.70 9.15
CA HIS A 62 6.47 7.59 8.75
C HIS A 62 6.29 8.90 9.50
N CYS A 63 7.31 9.32 10.24
CA CYS A 63 7.25 10.47 11.13
C CYS A 63 8.28 11.53 10.75
N ASP A 64 8.03 12.77 11.12
CA ASP A 64 9.05 13.81 11.12
C ASP A 64 10.07 13.60 12.27
N PRO A 65 11.18 14.35 12.29
CA PRO A 65 12.18 14.26 13.36
C PRO A 65 11.66 14.60 14.77
N LYS A 66 10.46 15.20 14.90
CA LYS A 66 9.81 15.50 16.17
C LYS A 66 8.83 14.40 16.60
N GLY A 67 8.71 13.33 15.82
CA GLY A 67 7.78 12.22 16.07
C GLY A 67 6.35 12.46 15.60
N LYS A 68 6.07 13.54 14.86
CA LYS A 68 4.75 13.79 14.27
C LYS A 68 4.59 12.90 13.04
N MET A 69 3.53 12.11 13.01
CA MET A 69 3.24 11.22 11.90
C MET A 69 2.80 12.00 10.64
N TRP A 70 3.49 11.75 9.52
CA TRP A 70 3.08 12.20 8.19
C TRP A 70 1.94 11.33 7.66
N SER A 71 2.13 10.02 7.74
CA SER A 71 1.21 9.01 7.23
C SER A 71 1.48 7.67 7.91
N ASN A 72 0.47 6.82 7.96
CA ASN A 72 0.66 5.39 8.17
C ASN A 72 0.57 4.65 6.83
N LEU A 73 1.41 3.63 6.68
CA LEU A 73 1.60 2.91 5.44
C LEU A 73 1.61 1.41 5.71
N ARG A 74 0.92 0.66 4.85
CA ARG A 74 1.06 -0.79 4.78
C ARG A 74 2.23 -1.11 3.86
N ILE A 75 3.27 -1.71 4.41
CA ILE A 75 4.52 -2.05 3.74
C ILE A 75 4.56 -3.54 3.47
N PHE A 76 5.00 -3.94 2.29
CA PHE A 76 5.31 -5.34 1.95
C PHE A 76 6.44 -5.39 0.93
N ARG A 77 7.17 -6.51 0.88
CA ARG A 77 8.23 -6.70 -0.13
C ARG A 77 7.62 -6.89 -1.51
N ARG A 78 8.22 -6.27 -2.52
CA ARG A 78 7.83 -6.42 -3.92
C ARG A 78 9.05 -6.19 -4.80
N GLN A 79 9.37 -7.17 -5.67
CA GLN A 79 10.55 -7.13 -6.54
C GLN A 79 11.81 -6.82 -5.71
N ASP A 80 12.67 -5.92 -6.19
CA ASP A 80 13.94 -5.56 -5.56
C ASP A 80 13.80 -4.45 -4.49
N GLY A 81 12.66 -4.44 -3.77
CA GLY A 81 12.38 -3.40 -2.78
C GLY A 81 11.04 -3.59 -2.07
N PHE A 82 10.34 -2.48 -1.85
CA PHE A 82 9.11 -2.40 -1.06
C PHE A 82 8.00 -1.69 -1.82
N ALA A 83 6.78 -2.11 -1.55
CA ALA A 83 5.58 -1.41 -1.92
C ALA A 83 4.88 -0.86 -0.66
N LEU A 84 4.30 0.33 -0.80
CA LEU A 84 3.66 1.10 0.26
C LEU A 84 2.21 1.40 -0.17
N ILE A 85 1.24 1.00 0.64
CA ILE A 85 -0.17 1.38 0.46
C ILE A 85 -0.55 2.38 1.55
N GLU A 86 -1.06 3.54 1.13
CA GLU A 86 -1.51 4.61 2.03
C GLU A 86 -2.71 5.38 1.43
N ARG A 87 -3.25 6.35 2.19
CA ARG A 87 -4.34 7.20 1.69
C ARG A 87 -3.85 8.04 0.51
N ARG A 88 -4.62 8.03 -0.58
CA ARG A 88 -4.30 8.78 -1.80
C ARG A 88 -4.09 10.27 -1.54
N SER A 89 -4.88 10.85 -0.64
CA SER A 89 -4.78 12.27 -0.27
C SER A 89 -3.46 12.65 0.41
N LEU A 90 -2.71 11.68 0.96
CA LEU A 90 -1.45 11.90 1.66
C LEU A 90 -0.22 11.53 0.83
N ARG A 91 -0.37 10.69 -0.20
CA ARG A 91 0.73 10.10 -0.96
C ARG A 91 1.74 11.13 -1.44
N ASP A 92 1.30 12.18 -2.13
CA ASP A 92 2.25 13.09 -2.78
C ASP A 92 3.08 13.89 -1.75
N ALA A 93 2.46 14.26 -0.62
CA ALA A 93 3.15 14.88 0.51
C ALA A 93 4.09 13.90 1.21
N GLN A 94 3.64 12.67 1.45
CA GLN A 94 4.45 11.61 2.04
C GLN A 94 5.68 11.29 1.19
N LEU A 95 5.51 11.18 -0.13
CA LEU A 95 6.61 10.86 -1.06
C LEU A 95 7.59 12.02 -1.16
N THR A 96 7.12 13.26 -1.04
CA THR A 96 8.00 14.43 -1.00
C THR A 96 8.94 14.37 0.19
N GLU A 97 8.40 14.13 1.40
CA GLU A 97 9.22 14.00 2.60
C GLU A 97 10.09 12.73 2.57
N LEU A 98 9.57 11.62 2.04
CA LEU A 98 10.33 10.38 1.89
C LEU A 98 11.45 10.51 0.84
N LYS A 99 11.35 11.40 -0.15
CA LYS A 99 12.44 11.64 -1.13
C LYS A 99 13.52 12.57 -0.60
N LYS A 100 13.16 13.47 0.31
CA LYS A 100 14.06 14.50 0.85
C LYS A 100 15.33 13.92 1.47
N TYR A 101 15.23 12.75 2.11
CA TYR A 101 16.35 12.08 2.76
C TYR A 101 17.02 11.00 1.89
N ALA A 102 16.52 10.76 0.67
CA ALA A 102 17.01 9.72 -0.23
C ALA A 102 18.23 10.15 -1.06
N VAL A 103 18.70 11.40 -0.95
CA VAL A 103 19.74 12.00 -1.82
C VAL A 103 21.04 11.18 -1.87
N PHE A 104 21.39 10.49 -0.80
CA PHE A 104 22.61 9.67 -0.71
C PHE A 104 22.36 8.17 -0.79
N SER A 105 21.11 7.75 -0.96
CA SER A 105 20.74 6.34 -1.04
C SER A 105 20.48 5.95 -2.49
N LYS A 106 20.95 4.76 -2.89
CA LYS A 106 20.69 4.19 -4.22
C LYS A 106 19.27 3.59 -4.25
N VAL A 107 18.27 4.47 -4.15
CA VAL A 107 16.84 4.12 -4.13
C VAL A 107 16.06 5.01 -5.09
N THR A 108 15.06 4.42 -5.73
CA THR A 108 14.06 5.11 -6.55
C THR A 108 12.73 5.01 -5.83
N ILE A 109 12.14 6.17 -5.53
CA ILE A 109 10.85 6.29 -4.85
C ILE A 109 9.84 6.85 -5.85
N ALA A 110 8.76 6.14 -6.11
CA ALA A 110 7.78 6.53 -7.12
C ALA A 110 6.35 6.18 -6.70
N ALA A 111 5.39 6.97 -7.17
CA ALA A 111 3.99 6.57 -7.16
C ALA A 111 3.76 5.50 -8.24
N ASP A 112 2.92 4.52 -7.95
CA ASP A 112 2.48 3.48 -8.89
C ASP A 112 0.96 3.59 -9.06
N ASP A 113 0.52 4.21 -10.15
CA ASP A 113 -0.89 4.33 -10.54
C ASP A 113 -1.26 3.35 -11.69
N GLU A 114 -0.33 2.47 -12.08
CA GLU A 114 -0.56 1.42 -13.08
C GLU A 114 -1.24 0.21 -12.43
N LEU A 115 -0.85 -0.12 -11.21
CA LEU A 115 -1.53 -1.15 -10.43
C LEU A 115 -2.87 -0.70 -9.87
N VAL A 116 -3.80 -1.65 -9.81
CA VAL A 116 -5.14 -1.46 -9.27
C VAL A 116 -5.22 -2.06 -7.87
N LEU A 117 -5.68 -1.27 -6.90
CA LEU A 117 -5.95 -1.75 -5.56
C LEU A 117 -7.41 -2.21 -5.46
N LEU A 118 -7.60 -3.50 -5.20
CA LEU A 118 -8.90 -4.12 -5.03
C LEU A 118 -9.02 -4.75 -3.64
N GLY A 119 -10.22 -4.71 -3.08
CA GLY A 119 -10.57 -5.43 -1.85
C GLY A 119 -11.61 -6.51 -2.13
N VAL A 120 -11.43 -7.69 -1.54
CA VAL A 120 -12.46 -8.75 -1.51
C VAL A 120 -12.81 -9.03 -0.06
N ALA A 121 -14.08 -8.92 0.29
CA ALA A 121 -14.55 -9.14 1.66
C ALA A 121 -15.97 -9.72 1.69
N GLY A 122 -16.39 -10.17 2.87
CA GLY A 122 -17.73 -10.69 3.13
C GLY A 122 -17.84 -12.21 3.00
N PHE A 123 -19.08 -12.70 2.98
CA PHE A 123 -19.40 -14.13 3.02
C PHE A 123 -18.66 -14.94 1.95
N GLN A 124 -17.88 -15.95 2.37
CA GLN A 124 -17.04 -16.79 1.51
C GLN A 124 -16.00 -16.04 0.64
N GLY A 125 -15.56 -14.84 1.06
CA GLY A 125 -14.56 -14.04 0.34
C GLY A 125 -13.28 -14.81 -0.01
N ALA A 126 -12.66 -15.49 0.96
CA ALA A 126 -11.43 -16.27 0.73
C ALA A 126 -11.62 -17.39 -0.31
N ARG A 127 -12.74 -18.13 -0.22
CA ARG A 127 -13.04 -19.24 -1.13
C ARG A 127 -13.33 -18.78 -2.56
N SER A 128 -13.87 -17.57 -2.71
CA SER A 128 -14.16 -17.00 -4.05
C SER A 128 -12.89 -16.68 -4.85
N LEU A 129 -11.76 -16.46 -4.17
CA LEU A 129 -10.46 -16.16 -4.77
C LEU A 129 -9.71 -17.42 -5.26
N GLU A 130 -10.14 -18.62 -4.85
CA GLU A 130 -9.55 -19.89 -5.30
C GLU A 130 -9.83 -20.17 -6.79
N LYS A 131 -10.81 -19.47 -7.38
CA LYS A 131 -11.08 -19.48 -8.82
C LYS A 131 -10.58 -18.17 -9.42
N PRO A 132 -9.89 -18.19 -10.59
CA PRO A 132 -9.42 -16.96 -11.20
C PRO A 132 -10.57 -15.99 -11.42
N VAL A 133 -10.44 -14.78 -10.88
CA VAL A 133 -11.42 -13.69 -11.02
C VAL A 133 -11.49 -13.30 -12.50
N GLN A 134 -12.50 -13.81 -13.20
CA GLN A 134 -12.79 -13.39 -14.57
C GLN A 134 -13.35 -11.96 -14.53
N ARG A 135 -12.82 -11.08 -15.38
CA ARG A 135 -13.35 -9.71 -15.51
C ARG A 135 -14.84 -9.80 -15.87
N PRO A 136 -15.73 -9.07 -15.19
CA PRO A 136 -17.07 -8.89 -15.70
C PRO A 136 -16.98 -8.15 -17.04
N SER A 137 -17.67 -8.69 -18.05
CA SER A 137 -17.83 -8.15 -19.40
C SER A 137 -18.58 -6.82 -19.39
#